data_AF-A0A6G1S5Q5-F1
#
_entry.id   AF-A0A6G1S5Q5-F1
#
_cell.length_a   1.000
_cell.length_b   1.000
_cell.length_c   1.000
_cell.angle_alpha   90.00
_cell.angle_beta   90.00
_cell.angle_gamma   90.00
#
_symmetry.space_group_name_H-M   'P 1'
#
loop_
_entity.id
_entity.type
_entity.pdbx_description
1 polymer ?
#
loop_
_entity_poly.entity_id
_entity_poly.type
_entity_poly.pdbx_seq_one_letter_code
_entity_poly.pdbx_strand_id
1 'polypeptide(L)'
;MANINPLLQHVPEEIVNETVRLCGVLFDDGCCSEFIQKLNIPGEKCLHMFMIKLLGYGIILMGSIVKLPQVLKIFGAKSGVGLSLFGVLLELMAITFTASYSFRNNFPMSAWGECIALGAETALIAYMILWYDGHKAGALSFLLMYTGIIYALTHPLFPKDLVWYLQSSVVYLAVSGKLMQALKNYKAQHTGQLSALSAWAIFAGSLARILTTIKETGDLLTTITFICSSCSNAVIATQVLWYWKSTQAFMEKGKKKKAN
;
A
#
# COMPACT_ATOMS: atom_id res chain seq x y z
N MET A 1 20.20 18.24 -32.18
CA MET A 1 19.65 19.46 -31.59
C MET A 1 18.14 19.29 -31.57
N ALA A 2 17.56 18.97 -30.40
CA ALA A 2 16.12 18.86 -30.27
C ALA A 2 15.52 20.26 -30.49
N ASN A 3 14.43 20.35 -31.27
CA ASN A 3 13.78 21.61 -31.57
C ASN A 3 12.98 22.05 -30.32
N ILE A 4 13.66 22.69 -29.37
CA ILE A 4 13.08 23.19 -28.13
C ILE A 4 12.09 24.29 -28.47
N ASN A 5 10.92 24.27 -27.83
CA ASN A 5 9.88 25.26 -28.04
C ASN A 5 10.44 26.69 -27.83
N PRO A 6 10.11 27.66 -28.72
CA PRO A 6 10.62 29.02 -28.62
C PRO A 6 10.36 29.71 -27.26
N LEU A 7 9.31 29.30 -26.54
CA LEU A 7 9.00 29.81 -25.19
C LEU A 7 10.04 29.38 -24.13
N LEU A 8 10.78 28.30 -24.37
CA LEU A 8 11.80 27.77 -23.46
C LEU A 8 13.21 28.28 -23.77
N GLN A 9 13.39 29.09 -24.82
CA GLN A 9 14.70 29.67 -25.15
C GLN A 9 15.28 30.58 -24.06
N HIS A 10 14.42 31.09 -23.16
CA HIS A 10 14.83 31.93 -22.03
C HIS A 10 15.16 31.11 -20.76
N VAL A 11 14.93 29.79 -20.78
CA VAL A 11 15.23 28.88 -19.68
C VAL A 11 16.60 28.23 -19.95
N PRO A 12 17.51 28.17 -18.98
CA PRO A 12 18.78 27.45 -19.13
C PRO A 12 18.56 26.01 -19.62
N GLU A 13 19.26 25.59 -20.68
CA GLU A 13 19.13 24.24 -21.26
C GLU A 13 19.42 23.13 -20.24
N GLU A 14 20.27 23.40 -19.25
CA GLU A 14 20.58 22.49 -18.15
C GLU A 14 19.31 22.18 -17.31
N ILE A 15 18.52 23.21 -16.98
CA ILE A 15 17.26 23.05 -16.24
C ILE A 15 16.24 22.27 -17.08
N VAL A 16 16.16 22.55 -18.39
CA VAL A 16 15.23 21.84 -19.28
C VAL A 16 15.61 20.35 -19.38
N ASN A 17 16.89 20.04 -19.56
CA ASN A 17 17.37 18.66 -19.65
C ASN A 17 17.23 17.91 -18.34
N GLU A 18 17.50 18.57 -17.20
CA GLU A 18 17.31 17.97 -15.88
C GLU A 18 15.82 17.71 -15.60
N THR A 19 14.93 18.63 -15.99
CA THR A 19 13.47 18.46 -15.86
C THR A 19 12.95 17.32 -16.73
N VAL A 20 13.43 17.19 -17.97
CA VAL A 20 13.09 16.06 -18.86
C VAL A 20 13.58 14.75 -18.27
N ARG A 21 14.80 14.72 -17.74
CA ARG A 21 15.37 13.53 -17.09
C ARG A 21 14.61 13.13 -15.84
N LEU A 22 14.26 14.08 -14.99
CA LEU A 22 13.49 13.83 -13.77
C LEU A 22 12.08 13.32 -14.11
N CYS A 23 11.43 13.96 -15.08
CA CYS A 23 10.13 13.52 -15.57
C CYS A 23 10.20 12.12 -16.18
N GLY A 24 11.24 11.84 -16.97
CA GLY A 24 11.48 10.54 -17.57
C GLY A 24 11.62 9.41 -16.56
N VAL A 25 12.38 9.64 -15.48
CA VAL A 25 12.50 8.71 -14.35
C VAL A 25 11.16 8.50 -13.62
N LEU A 26 10.35 9.56 -13.48
CA LEU A 26 9.09 9.50 -12.73
C LEU A 26 7.92 8.92 -13.53
N PHE A 27 7.92 9.11 -14.86
CA PHE A 27 6.81 8.78 -15.75
C PHE A 27 7.25 7.89 -16.91
N ASP A 28 7.75 8.51 -17.99
CA ASP A 28 8.26 7.87 -19.21
C ASP A 28 9.05 8.90 -20.04
N ASP A 29 10.25 8.53 -20.51
CA ASP A 29 11.15 9.43 -21.25
C ASP A 29 10.51 9.99 -22.54
N GLY A 30 9.71 9.17 -23.23
CA GLY A 30 9.06 9.55 -24.48
C GLY A 30 8.00 10.62 -24.29
N CYS A 31 7.10 10.41 -23.33
CA CYS A 31 6.01 11.34 -23.03
C CYS A 31 6.50 12.67 -22.44
N CYS A 32 7.56 12.61 -21.61
CA CYS A 32 8.13 13.78 -20.96
C CYS A 32 8.90 14.68 -21.93
N SER A 33 9.64 14.10 -22.87
CA SER A 33 10.34 14.89 -23.89
C SER A 33 9.37 15.68 -24.78
N GLU A 34 8.24 15.08 -25.17
CA GLU A 34 7.25 15.74 -26.02
C GLU A 34 6.50 16.85 -25.27
N PHE A 35 6.09 16.60 -24.02
CA PHE A 35 5.40 17.61 -23.21
C PHE A 35 6.32 18.76 -22.80
N ILE A 36 7.52 18.46 -22.28
CA ILE A 36 8.41 19.48 -21.72
C ILE A 36 9.18 20.22 -22.82
N GLN A 37 9.75 19.52 -23.81
CA GLN A 37 10.58 20.19 -24.82
C GLN A 37 9.73 20.90 -25.87
N LYS A 38 8.56 20.36 -26.23
CA LYS A 38 7.71 20.92 -27.29
C LYS A 38 6.53 21.72 -26.77
N LEU A 39 6.23 21.69 -25.46
CA LEU A 39 5.01 22.28 -24.86
C LEU A 39 3.73 21.83 -25.58
N ASN A 40 3.76 20.62 -26.16
CA ASN A 40 2.62 20.08 -26.87
C ASN A 40 1.73 19.31 -25.89
N ILE A 41 0.41 19.31 -26.13
CA ILE A 41 -0.51 18.51 -25.30
C ILE A 41 -0.12 17.03 -25.47
N PRO A 42 0.12 16.29 -24.38
CA PRO A 42 0.50 14.88 -24.49
C PRO A 42 -0.64 14.13 -25.18
N GLY A 43 -0.32 13.27 -26.13
CA GLY A 43 -1.33 12.40 -26.75
C GLY A 43 -2.05 11.53 -25.71
N GLU A 44 -3.21 10.98 -26.06
CA GLU A 44 -4.07 10.23 -25.13
C GLU A 44 -3.33 9.15 -24.31
N LYS A 45 -2.37 8.46 -24.94
CA LYS A 45 -1.54 7.44 -24.29
C LYS A 45 -0.66 8.02 -23.18
N CYS A 46 -0.03 9.17 -23.42
CA CYS A 46 0.82 9.84 -22.45
C CYS A 46 0.01 10.41 -21.29
N LEU A 47 -1.17 10.99 -21.56
CA LEU A 47 -2.07 11.46 -20.51
C LEU A 47 -2.53 10.30 -19.61
N HIS A 48 -2.91 9.16 -20.20
CA HIS A 48 -3.30 7.98 -19.43
C HIS A 48 -2.15 7.51 -18.51
N MET A 49 -0.93 7.39 -19.04
CA MET A 49 0.22 6.96 -18.26
C MET A 49 0.56 7.94 -17.14
N PHE A 50 0.46 9.25 -17.39
CA PHE A 50 0.61 10.28 -16.39
C PHE A 50 -0.38 10.11 -15.23
N MET A 51 -1.66 9.90 -15.54
CA MET A 51 -2.70 9.68 -14.53
C MET A 51 -2.46 8.40 -13.70
N ILE A 52 -2.00 7.32 -14.33
CA ILE A 52 -1.66 6.07 -13.64
C ILE A 52 -0.49 6.27 -12.68
N LYS A 53 0.56 6.95 -13.12
CA LYS A 53 1.73 7.27 -12.28
C LYS A 53 1.34 8.17 -11.10
N LEU A 54 0.55 9.22 -11.37
CA LEU A 54 0.02 10.11 -10.34
C LEU A 54 -0.80 9.33 -9.30
N LEU A 55 -1.63 8.38 -9.75
CA LEU A 55 -2.39 7.49 -8.87
C LEU A 55 -1.45 6.62 -8.02
N GLY A 56 -0.41 6.02 -8.62
CA GLY A 56 0.61 5.25 -7.89
C GLY A 56 1.30 6.07 -6.80
N TYR A 57 1.83 7.26 -7.13
CA TYR A 57 2.44 8.16 -6.15
C TYR A 57 1.45 8.65 -5.08
N GLY A 58 0.19 8.90 -5.45
CA GLY A 58 -0.87 9.21 -4.50
C GLY A 58 -1.06 8.10 -3.48
N ILE A 59 -1.02 6.83 -3.89
CA ILE A 59 -1.12 5.70 -2.96
C ILE A 59 0.13 5.60 -2.07
N ILE A 60 1.33 5.92 -2.56
CA ILE A 60 2.55 5.97 -1.74
C ILE A 60 2.42 7.02 -0.63
N LEU A 61 1.97 8.23 -0.98
CA LEU A 61 1.74 9.31 -0.02
C LEU A 61 0.70 8.91 1.03
N MET A 62 -0.42 8.35 0.59
CA MET A 62 -1.46 7.87 1.51
C MET A 62 -0.91 6.76 2.41
N GLY A 63 -0.19 5.79 1.86
CA GLY A 63 0.44 4.69 2.62
C GLY A 63 1.35 5.19 3.73
N SER A 64 2.09 6.28 3.50
CA SER A 64 3.00 6.92 4.46
C SER A 64 2.30 7.65 5.61
N ILE A 65 0.98 7.73 5.60
CA ILE A 65 0.18 8.38 6.65
C ILE A 65 -0.67 7.35 7.40
N VAL A 66 -0.92 6.18 6.80
CA VAL A 66 -1.91 5.19 7.27
C VAL A 66 -1.64 4.72 8.70
N LYS A 67 -0.39 4.39 9.06
CA LYS A 67 -0.09 3.84 10.41
C LYS A 67 0.42 4.90 11.37
N LEU A 68 0.71 6.13 10.93
CA LEU A 68 1.17 7.20 11.83
C LEU A 68 0.24 7.46 13.02
N PRO A 69 -1.10 7.50 12.88
CA PRO A 69 -1.99 7.65 14.04
C PRO A 69 -1.85 6.51 15.05
N GLN A 70 -1.57 5.29 14.58
CA GLN A 70 -1.34 4.13 15.45
C GLN A 70 0.00 4.24 16.17
N VAL A 71 1.08 4.64 15.47
CA VAL A 71 2.40 4.90 16.06
C VAL A 71 2.30 5.95 17.16
N LEU A 72 1.65 7.08 16.90
CA LEU A 72 1.47 8.17 17.86
C LEU A 72 0.67 7.71 19.10
N LYS A 73 -0.36 6.89 18.91
CA LYS A 73 -1.14 6.32 20.03
C LYS A 73 -0.30 5.42 20.93
N ILE A 74 0.49 4.51 20.36
CA ILE A 74 1.37 3.63 21.14
C ILE A 74 2.43 4.45 21.87
N PHE A 75 3.01 5.46 21.19
CA PHE A 75 4.01 6.34 21.78
C PHE A 75 3.45 7.12 22.98
N GLY A 76 2.28 7.74 22.81
CA GLY A 76 1.62 8.49 23.87
C GLY A 76 1.18 7.61 25.05
N ALA A 77 0.67 6.41 24.77
CA ALA A 77 0.25 5.46 25.80
C ALA A 77 1.42 4.72 26.47
N LYS A 78 2.61 4.71 25.84
CA LYS A 78 3.77 3.88 26.22
C LYS A 78 3.39 2.41 26.45
N SER A 79 2.49 1.88 25.62
CA SER A 79 1.92 0.54 25.79
C SER A 79 1.41 -0.01 24.46
N GLY A 80 1.67 -1.30 24.22
CA GLY A 80 1.14 -2.06 23.08
C GLY A 80 -0.17 -2.79 23.38
N VAL A 81 -0.77 -2.60 24.57
CA VAL A 81 -1.96 -3.36 25.01
C VAL A 81 -3.11 -3.22 24.01
N GLY A 82 -3.72 -4.36 23.65
CA GLY A 82 -4.81 -4.44 22.68
C GLY A 82 -4.34 -4.61 21.23
N LEU A 83 -3.04 -4.56 20.96
CA LEU A 83 -2.45 -4.92 19.68
C LEU A 83 -1.94 -6.36 19.70
N SER A 84 -2.15 -7.08 18.60
CA SER A 84 -1.60 -8.43 18.43
C SER A 84 -0.25 -8.34 17.73
N LEU A 85 0.85 -8.60 18.45
CA LEU A 85 2.19 -8.66 17.86
C LEU A 85 2.24 -9.63 16.68
N PHE A 86 1.62 -10.81 16.83
CA PHE A 86 1.54 -11.80 15.75
C PHE A 86 0.85 -11.24 14.50
N GLY A 87 -0.25 -10.50 14.66
CA GLY A 87 -0.94 -9.83 13.55
C GLY A 87 -0.05 -8.79 12.85
N VAL A 88 0.68 -7.99 13.64
CA VAL A 88 1.62 -6.99 13.11
C VAL A 88 2.78 -7.65 12.35
N LEU A 89 3.32 -8.76 12.86
CA LEU A 89 4.39 -9.51 12.20
C LEU A 89 3.92 -10.16 10.89
N LEU A 90 2.69 -10.71 10.85
CA LEU A 90 2.11 -11.23 9.61
C LEU A 90 1.89 -10.14 8.56
N GLU A 91 1.45 -8.96 8.99
CA GLU A 91 1.31 -7.80 8.10
C GLU A 91 2.68 -7.36 7.54
N LEU A 92 3.69 -7.26 8.42
CA LEU A 92 5.05 -6.91 8.03
C LEU A 92 5.66 -7.91 7.04
N MET A 93 5.41 -9.20 7.27
CA MET A 93 5.85 -10.28 6.39
C MET A 93 5.23 -10.15 4.99
N ALA A 94 3.91 -9.94 4.89
CA ALA A 94 3.23 -9.77 3.62
C ALA A 94 3.74 -8.55 2.81
N ILE A 95 3.98 -7.44 3.50
CA ILE A 95 4.59 -6.23 2.91
C ILE A 95 6.00 -6.53 2.41
N THR A 96 6.80 -7.24 3.21
CA THR A 96 8.20 -7.56 2.87
C THR A 96 8.29 -8.47 1.65
N PHE A 97 7.41 -9.47 1.55
CA PHE A 97 7.36 -10.36 0.38
C PHE A 97 6.99 -9.59 -0.89
N THR A 98 6.00 -8.70 -0.80
CA THR A 98 5.59 -7.84 -1.92
C THR A 98 6.71 -6.89 -2.34
N ALA A 99 7.37 -6.22 -1.39
CA ALA A 99 8.49 -5.32 -1.66
C ALA A 99 9.67 -6.06 -2.30
N SER A 100 10.05 -7.21 -1.72
CA SER A 100 11.18 -8.00 -2.21
C SER A 100 10.90 -8.53 -3.61
N TYR A 101 9.71 -9.08 -3.86
CA TYR A 101 9.31 -9.53 -5.19
C TYR A 101 9.36 -8.40 -6.22
N SER A 102 8.80 -7.25 -5.89
CA SER A 102 8.74 -6.10 -6.79
C SER A 102 10.13 -5.54 -7.11
N PHE A 103 11.00 -5.46 -6.09
CA PHE A 103 12.39 -5.08 -6.24
C PHE A 103 13.17 -6.07 -7.13
N ARG A 104 13.02 -7.38 -6.89
CA ARG A 104 13.71 -8.45 -7.64
C ARG A 104 13.30 -8.55 -9.11
N ASN A 105 12.11 -8.06 -9.43
CA ASN A 105 11.58 -7.96 -10.79
C ASN A 105 11.80 -6.59 -11.44
N ASN A 106 12.50 -5.66 -10.77
CA ASN A 106 12.77 -4.30 -11.24
C ASN A 106 11.50 -3.52 -11.61
N PHE A 107 10.41 -3.71 -10.85
CA PHE A 107 9.20 -2.92 -11.06
C PHE A 107 9.43 -1.46 -10.67
N PRO A 108 8.79 -0.51 -11.38
CA PRO A 108 8.93 0.91 -11.07
C PRO A 108 8.43 1.19 -9.65
N MET A 109 9.12 2.11 -8.96
CA MET A 109 8.83 2.45 -7.56
C MET A 109 7.38 2.91 -7.36
N SER A 110 6.76 3.57 -8.33
CA SER A 110 5.34 3.97 -8.30
C SER A 110 4.37 2.79 -8.12
N ALA A 111 4.78 1.56 -8.49
CA ALA A 111 3.95 0.36 -8.41
C ALA A 111 4.03 -0.39 -7.06
N TRP A 112 5.03 -0.11 -6.23
CA TRP A 112 5.23 -0.85 -4.96
C TRP A 112 5.84 -0.03 -3.81
N GLY A 113 6.19 1.23 -4.05
CA GLY A 113 6.93 2.07 -3.11
C GLY A 113 6.22 2.35 -1.79
N GLU A 114 4.89 2.19 -1.76
CA GLU A 114 4.09 2.25 -0.53
C GLU A 114 4.50 1.14 0.45
N CYS A 115 5.02 0.02 -0.05
CA CYS A 115 5.50 -1.08 0.78
C CYS A 115 6.72 -0.66 1.62
N ILE A 116 7.52 0.30 1.16
CA ILE A 116 8.65 0.83 1.94
C ILE A 116 8.13 1.60 3.16
N ALA A 117 7.22 2.55 2.92
CA ALA A 117 6.64 3.36 3.99
C ALA A 117 5.84 2.49 4.99
N LEU A 118 4.95 1.64 4.47
CA LEU A 118 4.16 0.72 5.30
C LEU A 118 5.04 -0.27 6.05
N GLY A 119 6.11 -0.78 5.42
CA GLY A 119 7.06 -1.69 6.05
C GLY A 119 7.81 -1.03 7.21
N ALA A 120 8.27 0.21 7.02
CA ALA A 120 8.95 0.97 8.06
C ALA A 120 8.01 1.27 9.25
N GLU A 121 6.81 1.78 8.99
CA GLU A 121 5.84 2.07 10.04
C GLU A 121 5.38 0.82 10.79
N THR A 122 5.16 -0.28 10.08
CA THR A 122 4.72 -1.56 10.68
C THR A 122 5.84 -2.20 11.49
N ALA A 123 7.10 -2.13 11.01
CA ALA A 123 8.26 -2.56 11.79
C ALA A 123 8.43 -1.71 13.06
N LEU A 124 8.23 -0.39 12.97
CA LEU A 124 8.25 0.51 14.12
C LEU A 124 7.18 0.13 15.15
N ILE A 125 5.96 -0.19 14.71
CA ILE A 125 4.90 -0.67 15.60
C ILE A 125 5.32 -1.97 16.30
N ALA A 126 5.84 -2.96 15.57
CA ALA A 126 6.30 -4.22 16.15
C ALA A 126 7.41 -3.99 17.20
N TYR A 127 8.37 -3.13 16.87
CA TYR A 127 9.43 -2.71 17.80
C TYR A 127 8.86 -2.06 19.06
N MET A 128 7.92 -1.11 18.92
CA MET A 128 7.33 -0.41 20.07
C MET A 128 6.52 -1.34 20.96
N ILE A 129 5.80 -2.31 20.40
CA ILE A 129 5.08 -3.34 21.18
C ILE A 129 6.09 -4.11 22.06
N LEU A 130 7.13 -4.68 21.45
CA LEU A 130 8.17 -5.43 22.19
C LEU A 130 8.87 -4.56 23.25
N TRP A 131 9.17 -3.31 22.90
CA TRP A 131 9.86 -2.38 23.78
C TRP A 131 9.02 -2.03 25.03
N TYR A 132 7.74 -1.69 24.84
CA TYR A 132 6.86 -1.30 25.93
C TYR A 132 6.32 -2.49 26.74
N ASP A 133 6.30 -3.70 26.17
CA ASP A 133 6.00 -4.94 26.90
C ASP A 133 7.20 -5.42 27.75
N GLY A 134 8.29 -4.64 27.84
CA GLY A 134 9.46 -4.95 28.66
C GLY A 134 10.51 -5.84 27.98
N HIS A 135 10.27 -6.31 26.76
CA HIS A 135 11.15 -7.20 26.00
C HIS A 135 12.18 -6.42 25.16
N LYS A 136 12.95 -5.52 25.79
CA LYS A 136 13.87 -4.59 25.08
C LYS A 136 14.93 -5.29 24.23
N ALA A 137 15.53 -6.37 24.76
CA ALA A 137 16.49 -7.18 23.99
C ALA A 137 15.81 -7.83 22.78
N GLY A 138 14.56 -8.31 22.95
CA GLY A 138 13.72 -8.81 21.88
C GLY A 138 13.47 -7.76 20.79
N ALA A 139 13.15 -6.52 21.18
CA ALA A 139 12.94 -5.42 20.24
C ALA A 139 14.17 -5.10 19.39
N LEU A 140 15.37 -5.07 19.98
CA LEU A 140 16.63 -4.86 19.24
C LEU A 140 16.97 -6.05 18.34
N SER A 141 16.79 -7.28 18.85
CA SER A 141 17.02 -8.50 18.05
C SER A 141 16.09 -8.57 16.84
N PHE A 142 14.83 -8.13 17.01
CA PHE A 142 13.86 -8.03 15.93
C PHE A 142 14.34 -7.10 14.81
N LEU A 143 14.88 -5.92 15.14
CA LEU A 143 15.40 -4.99 14.12
C LEU A 143 16.55 -5.60 13.32
N LEU A 144 17.51 -6.24 13.99
CA LEU A 144 18.65 -6.89 13.33
C LEU A 144 18.20 -8.06 12.45
N MET A 145 17.26 -8.87 12.95
CA MET A 145 16.72 -9.98 12.18
C MET A 145 15.94 -9.49 10.96
N TYR A 146 15.12 -8.46 11.13
CA TYR A 146 14.29 -7.92 10.07
C TYR A 146 15.12 -7.28 8.94
N THR A 147 16.17 -6.53 9.28
CA THR A 147 17.11 -6.01 8.27
C THR A 147 17.86 -7.14 7.55
N GLY A 148 18.26 -8.18 8.28
CA GLY A 148 18.86 -9.39 7.70
C GLY A 148 17.92 -10.10 6.72
N ILE A 149 16.63 -10.20 7.03
CA ILE A 149 15.60 -10.78 6.14
C ILE A 149 15.46 -9.94 4.86
N ILE A 150 15.33 -8.62 4.98
CA ILE A 150 15.24 -7.73 3.80
C ILE A 150 16.49 -7.89 2.91
N TYR A 151 17.68 -7.87 3.53
CA TYR A 151 18.93 -8.05 2.80
C TYR A 151 18.95 -9.40 2.07
N ALA A 152 18.63 -10.49 2.76
CA ALA A 152 18.60 -11.83 2.16
C ALA A 152 17.63 -11.92 0.98
N LEU A 153 16.39 -11.44 1.13
CA LEU A 153 15.35 -11.55 0.10
C LEU A 153 15.62 -10.68 -1.14
N THR A 154 16.35 -9.57 -0.97
CA THR A 154 16.71 -8.66 -2.07
C THR A 154 18.03 -9.06 -2.74
N HIS A 155 18.90 -9.81 -2.06
CA HIS A 155 20.23 -10.16 -2.53
C HIS A 155 20.22 -10.96 -3.85
N PRO A 156 21.07 -10.63 -4.85
CA PRO A 156 21.21 -11.33 -6.14
C PRO A 156 21.19 -12.87 -6.05
N LEU A 157 21.91 -13.41 -5.06
CA LEU A 157 22.07 -14.86 -4.86
C LEU A 157 20.83 -15.58 -4.32
N PHE A 158 19.85 -14.86 -3.76
CA PHE A 158 18.65 -15.51 -3.23
C PHE A 158 17.75 -16.00 -4.38
N PRO A 159 17.31 -17.27 -4.40
CA PRO A 159 16.56 -17.83 -5.53
C PRO A 159 15.29 -17.05 -5.82
N LYS A 160 15.12 -16.61 -7.08
CA LYS A 160 13.92 -15.86 -7.50
C LYS A 160 12.64 -16.68 -7.36
N ASP A 161 12.69 -18.00 -7.58
CA ASP A 161 11.54 -18.89 -7.42
C ASP A 161 11.01 -18.89 -5.99
N LEU A 162 11.90 -18.87 -4.99
CA LEU A 162 11.49 -18.75 -3.59
C LEU A 162 10.79 -17.42 -3.34
N VAL A 163 11.32 -16.30 -3.86
CA VAL A 163 10.65 -14.99 -3.74
C VAL A 163 9.26 -15.00 -4.41
N TRP A 164 9.12 -15.67 -5.54
CA TRP A 164 7.83 -15.86 -6.22
C TRP A 164 6.84 -16.65 -5.35
N TYR A 165 7.27 -17.77 -4.75
CA TYR A 165 6.42 -18.55 -3.85
C TYR A 165 6.02 -17.74 -2.60
N LEU A 166 6.96 -16.99 -2.02
CA LEU A 166 6.67 -16.08 -0.91
C LEU A 166 5.64 -15.03 -1.31
N GLN A 167 5.76 -14.42 -2.50
CA GLN A 167 4.76 -13.49 -3.01
C GLN A 167 3.40 -14.15 -3.25
N SER A 168 3.36 -15.38 -3.77
CA SER A 168 2.10 -16.11 -3.95
C SER A 168 1.38 -16.37 -2.62
N SER A 169 2.13 -16.55 -1.53
CA SER A 169 1.57 -16.71 -0.19
C SER A 169 0.80 -15.47 0.29
N VAL A 170 1.18 -14.28 -0.20
CA VAL A 170 0.55 -13.00 0.15
C VAL A 170 -0.92 -12.97 -0.29
N VAL A 171 -1.27 -13.64 -1.39
CA VAL A 171 -2.68 -13.76 -1.84
C VAL A 171 -3.54 -14.36 -0.74
N TYR A 172 -3.08 -15.46 -0.14
CA TYR A 172 -3.80 -16.17 0.91
C TYR A 172 -3.93 -15.32 2.18
N LEU A 173 -2.87 -14.61 2.56
CA LEU A 173 -2.88 -13.68 3.70
C LEU A 173 -3.86 -12.53 3.47
N ALA A 174 -3.86 -11.95 2.27
CA ALA A 174 -4.69 -10.81 1.92
C ALA A 174 -6.19 -11.15 1.91
N VAL A 175 -6.56 -12.39 1.55
CA VAL A 175 -7.95 -12.83 1.44
C VAL A 175 -8.48 -13.41 2.75
N SER A 176 -7.70 -14.25 3.44
CA SER A 176 -8.17 -14.99 4.63
C SER A 176 -8.70 -14.08 5.74
N GLY A 177 -7.97 -13.01 6.07
CA GLY A 177 -8.40 -12.04 7.09
C GLY A 177 -9.72 -11.35 6.74
N LYS A 178 -9.88 -10.97 5.47
CA LYS A 178 -11.09 -10.30 4.96
C LYS A 178 -12.27 -11.27 4.91
N LEU A 179 -12.04 -12.52 4.52
CA LEU A 179 -13.07 -13.55 4.50
C LEU A 179 -13.57 -13.87 5.92
N MET A 180 -12.67 -14.00 6.89
CA MET A 180 -13.05 -14.17 8.30
C MET A 180 -13.89 -12.99 8.82
N GLN A 181 -13.52 -11.76 8.46
CA GLN A 181 -14.29 -10.57 8.80
C GLN A 181 -15.67 -10.59 8.12
N ALA A 182 -15.75 -10.96 6.85
CA ALA A 182 -17.00 -11.06 6.11
C ALA A 182 -17.94 -12.12 6.72
N LEU A 183 -17.40 -13.28 7.11
CA LEU A 183 -18.16 -14.33 7.80
C LEU A 183 -18.67 -13.87 9.17
N LYS A 184 -17.86 -13.12 9.93
CA LYS A 184 -18.30 -12.52 11.20
C LYS A 184 -19.46 -11.55 10.99
N ASN A 185 -19.35 -10.65 10.02
CA ASN A 185 -20.43 -9.70 9.70
C ASN A 185 -21.72 -10.44 9.28
N TYR A 186 -21.59 -11.48 8.47
CA TYR A 186 -22.74 -12.30 8.06
C TYR A 186 -23.39 -12.99 9.27
N LYS A 187 -22.63 -13.65 10.14
CA LYS A 187 -23.19 -14.29 11.33
C LYS A 187 -23.81 -13.29 12.31
N ALA A 188 -23.21 -12.10 12.44
CA ALA A 188 -23.70 -11.05 13.32
C ALA A 188 -24.91 -10.28 12.74
N GLN A 189 -25.14 -10.35 11.43
CA GLN A 189 -26.16 -9.57 10.71
C GLN A 189 -26.02 -8.04 10.92
N HIS A 190 -24.83 -7.58 11.29
CA HIS A 190 -24.42 -6.18 11.42
C HIS A 190 -22.91 -6.06 11.23
N THR A 191 -22.41 -4.86 10.90
CA THR A 191 -20.96 -4.61 10.73
C THR A 191 -20.32 -3.92 11.94
N GLY A 192 -21.12 -3.58 12.95
CA GLY A 192 -20.64 -3.04 14.23
C GLY A 192 -20.01 -1.66 14.07
N GLN A 193 -18.74 -1.51 14.51
CA GLN A 193 -17.99 -0.25 14.46
C GLN A 193 -17.26 -0.03 13.12
N LEU A 194 -17.50 -0.87 12.13
CA LEU A 194 -16.81 -0.77 10.84
C LEU A 194 -17.21 0.53 10.12
N SER A 195 -16.23 1.38 9.82
CA SER A 195 -16.46 2.62 9.10
C SER A 195 -16.74 2.35 7.61
N ALA A 196 -17.88 2.85 7.13
CA ALA A 196 -18.25 2.73 5.73
C ALA A 196 -17.31 3.49 4.80
N LEU A 197 -16.89 4.69 5.20
CA LEU A 197 -15.91 5.48 4.46
C LEU A 197 -14.61 4.69 4.30
N SER A 198 -14.14 4.06 5.38
CA SER A 198 -12.92 3.26 5.35
C SER A 198 -13.06 2.00 4.49
N ALA A 199 -14.19 1.28 4.59
CA ALA A 199 -14.44 0.08 3.78
C ALA A 199 -14.44 0.40 2.27
N TRP A 200 -15.12 1.47 1.87
CA TRP A 200 -15.17 1.91 0.47
C TRP A 200 -13.84 2.47 -0.03
N ALA A 201 -13.12 3.24 0.81
CA ALA A 201 -11.80 3.74 0.47
C ALA A 201 -10.80 2.59 0.26
N ILE A 202 -10.82 1.56 1.11
CA ILE A 202 -9.96 0.37 0.96
C ILE A 202 -10.30 -0.39 -0.33
N PHE A 203 -11.59 -0.53 -0.66
CA PHE A 203 -12.01 -1.15 -1.92
C PHE A 203 -11.53 -0.36 -3.14
N ALA A 204 -11.77 0.96 -3.17
CA ALA A 204 -11.32 1.83 -4.24
C ALA A 204 -9.79 1.83 -4.40
N GLY A 205 -9.05 1.86 -3.29
CA GLY A 205 -7.58 1.76 -3.30
C GLY A 205 -7.09 0.43 -3.88
N SER A 206 -7.76 -0.69 -3.59
CA SER A 206 -7.42 -1.98 -4.19
C SER A 206 -7.75 -2.05 -5.69
N LEU A 207 -8.81 -1.39 -6.16
CA LEU A 207 -9.09 -1.26 -7.59
C LEU A 207 -8.04 -0.40 -8.31
N ALA A 208 -7.65 0.73 -7.70
CA ALA A 208 -6.58 1.56 -8.20
C ALA A 208 -5.29 0.75 -8.39
N ARG A 209 -4.96 -0.13 -7.43
CA ARG A 209 -3.81 -1.05 -7.54
C ARG A 209 -3.89 -2.05 -8.68
N ILE A 210 -5.08 -2.55 -9.03
CA ILE A 210 -5.23 -3.40 -10.22
C ILE A 210 -4.84 -2.60 -11.47
N LEU A 211 -5.37 -1.39 -11.61
CA LEU A 211 -5.12 -0.55 -12.78
C LEU A 211 -3.65 -0.15 -12.90
N THR A 212 -3.03 0.31 -11.81
CA THR A 212 -1.62 0.68 -11.81
C THR A 212 -0.74 -0.54 -12.07
N THR A 213 -1.00 -1.68 -11.43
CA THR A 213 -0.18 -2.90 -11.62
C THR A 213 -0.20 -3.39 -13.07
N ILE A 214 -1.38 -3.46 -13.70
CA ILE A 214 -1.52 -3.89 -15.10
C ILE A 214 -0.73 -2.95 -16.03
N LYS A 215 -0.78 -1.64 -15.76
CA LYS A 215 -0.15 -0.63 -16.63
C LYS A 215 1.34 -0.45 -16.39
N GLU A 216 1.79 -0.60 -15.14
CA GLU A 216 3.17 -0.29 -14.75
C GLU A 216 4.09 -1.50 -14.70
N THR A 217 3.53 -2.70 -14.46
CA THR A 217 4.34 -3.93 -14.29
C THR A 217 3.97 -5.00 -15.32
N GLY A 218 2.69 -5.09 -15.69
CA GLY A 218 2.17 -6.21 -16.48
C GLY A 218 2.24 -7.57 -15.77
N ASP A 219 2.54 -7.60 -14.47
CA ASP A 219 2.78 -8.83 -13.72
C ASP A 219 1.46 -9.49 -13.30
N LEU A 220 1.27 -10.74 -13.73
CA LEU A 220 0.04 -11.48 -13.50
C LEU A 220 -0.14 -11.86 -12.03
N LEU A 221 0.93 -12.23 -11.32
CA LEU A 221 0.85 -12.65 -9.92
C LEU A 221 0.36 -11.52 -9.02
N THR A 222 0.97 -10.35 -9.15
CA THR A 222 0.61 -9.14 -8.38
C THR A 222 -0.78 -8.65 -8.78
N THR A 223 -1.13 -8.72 -10.07
CA THR A 223 -2.46 -8.38 -10.56
C THR A 223 -3.53 -9.28 -9.95
N ILE A 224 -3.34 -10.61 -9.96
CA ILE A 224 -4.27 -11.57 -9.32
C ILE A 224 -4.39 -11.29 -7.83
N THR A 225 -3.28 -10.99 -7.15
CA THR A 225 -3.28 -10.63 -5.72
C THR A 225 -4.23 -9.45 -5.45
N PHE A 226 -4.12 -8.38 -6.24
CA PHE A 226 -5.00 -7.21 -6.09
C PHE A 226 -6.44 -7.47 -6.52
N ILE A 227 -6.69 -8.34 -7.52
CA ILE A 227 -8.05 -8.79 -7.88
C ILE A 227 -8.69 -9.52 -6.70
N CYS A 228 -8.02 -10.54 -6.15
CA CYS A 228 -8.53 -11.30 -5.02
C CYS A 228 -8.77 -10.41 -3.78
N SER A 229 -7.85 -9.47 -3.51
CA SER A 229 -8.03 -8.49 -2.44
C SER A 229 -9.21 -7.56 -2.72
N SER A 230 -9.39 -7.09 -3.95
CA SER A 230 -10.50 -6.21 -4.35
C SER A 230 -11.84 -6.90 -4.24
N CYS A 231 -11.97 -8.15 -4.68
CA CYS A 231 -13.20 -8.94 -4.51
C CYS A 231 -13.54 -9.10 -3.02
N SER A 232 -12.54 -9.40 -2.19
CA SER A 232 -12.75 -9.54 -0.74
C SER A 232 -13.15 -8.22 -0.08
N ASN A 233 -12.54 -7.11 -0.50
CA ASN A 233 -12.91 -5.76 -0.06
C ASN A 233 -14.33 -5.37 -0.51
N ALA A 234 -14.71 -5.75 -1.73
CA ALA A 234 -16.06 -5.51 -2.26
C ALA A 234 -17.11 -6.19 -1.41
N VAL A 235 -16.90 -7.46 -1.01
CA VAL A 235 -17.81 -8.18 -0.12
C VAL A 235 -18.03 -7.41 1.19
N ILE A 236 -16.94 -6.96 1.83
CA ILE A 236 -17.04 -6.19 3.08
C ILE A 236 -17.77 -4.85 2.85
N ALA A 237 -17.43 -4.11 1.78
CA ALA A 237 -18.06 -2.84 1.45
C ALA A 237 -19.56 -3.00 1.18
N THR A 238 -19.97 -4.06 0.47
CA THR A 238 -21.37 -4.42 0.24
C THR A 238 -22.07 -4.78 1.54
N GLN A 239 -21.44 -5.55 2.43
CA GLN A 239 -22.01 -5.88 3.74
C GLN A 239 -22.30 -4.64 4.59
N VAL A 240 -21.46 -3.60 4.50
CA VAL A 240 -21.70 -2.33 5.20
C VAL A 240 -22.99 -1.66 4.72
N LEU A 241 -23.28 -1.68 3.41
CA LEU A 241 -24.54 -1.15 2.88
C LEU A 241 -25.73 -2.05 3.23
N TRP A 242 -25.57 -3.36 3.03
CA TRP A 242 -26.64 -4.34 3.26
C TRP A 242 -27.12 -4.32 4.72
N TYR A 243 -26.18 -4.29 5.67
CA TYR A 243 -26.50 -4.30 7.09
C TYR A 243 -26.59 -2.91 7.72
N TRP A 244 -26.71 -1.84 6.92
CA TRP A 244 -26.67 -0.46 7.41
C TRP A 244 -27.70 -0.20 8.53
N LYS A 245 -28.98 -0.49 8.26
CA LYS A 245 -30.08 -0.27 9.22
C LYS A 245 -29.93 -1.15 10.47
N SER A 246 -29.55 -2.42 10.28
CA SER A 246 -29.31 -3.36 11.41
C SER A 246 -28.17 -2.87 12.31
N THR A 247 -27.10 -2.37 11.70
CA THR A 247 -25.95 -1.83 12.42
C THR A 247 -26.32 -0.58 13.22
N GLN A 248 -27.10 0.35 12.65
CA GLN A 248 -27.59 1.52 13.39
C GLN A 248 -28.41 1.10 14.62
N ALA A 249 -29.37 0.18 14.45
CA ALA A 249 -30.20 -0.31 15.55
C ALA A 249 -29.36 -1.01 16.65
N PHE A 250 -28.36 -1.80 16.26
CA PHE A 250 -27.44 -2.44 17.20
C PHE A 250 -26.64 -1.41 18.01
N MET A 251 -26.11 -0.39 17.33
CA MET A 251 -25.32 0.68 17.95
C MET A 251 -26.14 1.52 18.92
N GLU A 252 -27.39 1.83 18.60
CA GLU A 252 -28.31 2.56 19.50
C GLU A 252 -28.64 1.77 20.76
N LYS A 253 -28.93 0.45 20.63
CA LYS A 253 -29.15 -0.42 21.80
C LYS A 253 -27.93 -0.44 22.73
N GLY A 254 -26.73 -0.50 22.16
CA GLY A 254 -25.48 -0.44 22.92
C GLY A 254 -25.28 0.88 23.68
N LYS A 255 -25.71 2.02 23.10
CA LYS A 255 -25.68 3.33 23.77
C LYS A 255 -26.66 3.40 24.93
N LYS A 256 -27.92 2.95 24.73
CA LYS A 256 -28.95 2.95 25.79
C LYS A 256 -28.52 2.11 27.01
N LYS A 257 -27.87 0.97 26.78
CA LYS A 257 -27.36 0.10 27.86
C LYS A 257 -26.20 0.71 28.66
N LYS A 258 -25.46 1.68 28.09
CA LYS A 258 -24.39 2.40 28.81
C LYS A 258 -24.88 3.63 29.56
N ALA A 259 -26.07 4.12 29.23
CA ALA A 259 -26.69 5.30 29.84
C ALA A 259 -27.54 4.96 31.08
N ASN A 260 -27.90 3.69 31.23
CA ASN A 260 -28.52 3.12 32.43
C ASN A 260 -27.47 2.39 33.27
#